data_AF-A0A4Q3UPK5-F1
#
_entry.id   AF-A0A4Q3UPK5-F1
#
_cell.length_a   1.000
_cell.length_b   1.000
_cell.length_c   1.000
_cell.angle_alpha   90.00
_cell.angle_beta   90.00
_cell.angle_gamma   90.00
#
_symmetry.space_group_name_H-M   'P 1'
#
loop_
_entity.id
_entity.type
_entity.pdbx_description
1 polymer ?
#
loop_
_entity_poly.entity_id
_entity_poly.type
_entity_poly.pdbx_seq_one_letter_code
_entity_poly.pdbx_strand_id
1 'polypeptide(L)'
;VEDRIYWEVPESQLGRIFLWQTEISELPKELGYPGTAVGTRTVRFTRRENKIQMRNATFATRAVGTDEGTLAGVAANTPEPILWQWDVAGESADKDKGLLIDVTQLFISDPQDFSIRGALPGFQGVDSSKTYVDRVKAYPKNIETRTAMTVRVGGGGGRNPFAPQAQYDASTASIVVHYSFVELPEKPMMGRLKDSRIGYFTTGFTEFGDTDGSGSKSIEYINRFRLEKKDPKADLSEPVEPITFYLAREVPVKWRKYLKQGIEDWNVAFAQAGFKNAIVAKDAPTVKEDPDWDAEDSRYSVIRWAPSEVANAMGPSIQDPRSGETISAHVIVWNDVVKLAQNWYFAQAGAIDPRAQKLPLPDDLTGELLKY
;
A
#
# COMPACT_ATOMS: atom_id res chain seq x y z
N VAL A 1 26.93 -7.85 -4.68
CA VAL A 1 28.15 -8.63 -5.03
C VAL A 1 28.01 -9.97 -4.33
N GLU A 2 28.12 -11.10 -5.05
CA GLU A 2 27.92 -12.47 -4.52
C GLU A 2 26.60 -12.67 -3.75
N ASP A 3 25.46 -12.76 -4.46
CA ASP A 3 24.10 -13.05 -3.92
C ASP A 3 23.62 -12.21 -2.72
N ARG A 4 24.35 -11.15 -2.39
CA ARG A 4 24.05 -10.23 -1.29
C ARG A 4 23.53 -8.90 -1.80
N ILE A 5 22.57 -8.38 -1.05
CA ILE A 5 21.94 -7.09 -1.26
C ILE A 5 22.40 -6.16 -0.15
N TYR A 6 22.96 -5.04 -0.57
CA TYR A 6 23.35 -3.97 0.32
C TYR A 6 22.44 -2.79 0.12
N TRP A 7 22.03 -2.17 1.23
CA TRP A 7 21.44 -0.85 1.22
C TRP A 7 22.49 0.18 1.62
N GLU A 8 22.48 1.31 0.92
CA GLU A 8 23.17 2.50 1.36
C GLU A 8 22.23 3.32 2.23
N VAL A 9 22.69 3.71 3.42
CA VAL A 9 21.97 4.58 4.34
C VAL A 9 22.75 5.89 4.46
N PRO A 10 22.37 6.94 3.70
CA PRO A 10 22.94 8.27 3.87
C PRO A 10 22.69 8.82 5.27
N GLU A 11 23.61 9.62 5.81
CA GLU A 11 23.41 10.23 7.14
C GLU A 11 22.17 11.12 7.19
N SER A 12 21.82 11.77 6.07
CA SER A 12 20.60 12.58 5.92
C SER A 12 19.31 11.77 6.05
N GLN A 13 19.37 10.45 5.91
CA GLN A 13 18.23 9.53 6.05
C GLN A 13 18.09 8.96 7.48
N LEU A 14 19.07 9.20 8.36
CA LEU A 14 18.95 8.81 9.76
C LEU A 14 17.85 9.63 10.45
N GLY A 15 16.96 8.95 11.19
CA GLY A 15 15.83 9.56 11.86
C GLY A 15 14.63 9.88 10.96
N ARG A 16 14.76 9.76 9.63
CA ARG A 16 13.62 9.85 8.70
C ARG A 16 12.64 8.71 8.91
N ILE A 17 11.37 8.99 8.66
CA ILE A 17 10.30 7.98 8.75
C ILE A 17 10.07 7.38 7.37
N PHE A 18 10.04 6.06 7.35
CA PHE A 18 9.68 5.24 6.21
C PHE A 18 8.49 4.39 6.58
N LEU A 19 7.73 3.97 5.56
CA LEU A 19 6.72 2.96 5.69
C LEU A 19 7.25 1.66 5.07
N TRP A 20 7.14 0.59 5.83
CA TRP A 20 7.35 -0.77 5.37
C TRP A 20 5.98 -1.41 5.15
N GLN A 21 5.70 -1.90 3.95
CA GLN A 21 4.54 -2.72 3.65
C GLN A 21 4.97 -4.10 3.19
N THR A 22 4.30 -5.12 3.71
CA THR A 22 4.49 -6.51 3.30
C THR A 22 3.18 -7.05 2.74
N GLU A 23 3.27 -7.75 1.60
CA GLU A 23 2.15 -8.49 1.01
C GLU A 23 2.61 -9.80 0.36
N ILE A 24 1.67 -10.73 0.19
CA ILE A 24 1.89 -11.95 -0.59
C ILE A 24 1.41 -11.68 -2.01
N SER A 25 2.37 -11.53 -2.93
CA SER A 25 2.11 -11.18 -4.33
C SER A 25 1.81 -12.39 -5.20
N GLU A 26 2.31 -13.57 -4.86
CA GLU A 26 2.03 -14.83 -5.55
C GLU A 26 1.95 -15.98 -4.54
N LEU A 27 0.96 -16.86 -4.70
CA LEU A 27 0.78 -18.07 -3.89
C LEU A 27 -0.17 -19.06 -4.59
N PRO A 28 -0.11 -20.36 -4.24
CA PRO A 28 -1.12 -21.33 -4.64
C PRO A 28 -2.53 -20.88 -4.22
N LYS A 29 -3.51 -21.05 -5.10
CA LYS A 29 -4.90 -20.61 -4.89
C LYS A 29 -5.54 -21.21 -3.63
N GLU A 30 -5.10 -22.39 -3.22
CA GLU A 30 -5.54 -23.10 -2.00
C GLU A 30 -5.15 -22.34 -0.72
N LEU A 31 -4.10 -21.52 -0.78
CA LEU A 31 -3.54 -20.81 0.37
C LEU A 31 -3.99 -19.35 0.45
N GLY A 32 -4.63 -18.82 -0.60
CA GLY A 32 -5.18 -17.46 -0.64
C GLY A 32 -5.18 -16.87 -2.04
N TYR A 33 -5.11 -15.54 -2.13
CA TYR A 33 -5.11 -14.80 -3.40
C TYR A 33 -3.96 -13.77 -3.48
N PRO A 34 -3.37 -13.56 -4.66
CA PRO A 34 -2.39 -12.50 -4.89
C PRO A 34 -2.85 -11.13 -4.38
N GLY A 35 -1.96 -10.39 -3.72
CA GLY A 35 -2.26 -9.09 -3.09
C GLY A 35 -2.83 -9.22 -1.66
N THR A 36 -2.66 -10.38 -1.02
CA THR A 36 -3.02 -10.53 0.40
C THR A 36 -2.09 -9.67 1.25
N ALA A 37 -2.64 -8.65 1.90
CA ALA A 37 -1.90 -7.80 2.82
C ALA A 37 -1.41 -8.59 4.05
N VAL A 38 -0.13 -8.46 4.38
CA VAL A 38 0.46 -9.05 5.60
C VAL A 38 0.46 -8.02 6.72
N GLY A 39 0.89 -6.79 6.42
CA GLY A 39 0.88 -5.69 7.37
C GLY A 39 1.72 -4.51 6.93
N THR A 40 1.58 -3.41 7.65
CA THR A 40 2.38 -2.20 7.48
C THR A 40 3.05 -1.82 8.79
N ARG A 41 4.23 -1.19 8.69
CA ARG A 41 4.97 -0.63 9.82
C ARG A 41 5.57 0.70 9.45
N THR A 42 5.61 1.61 10.42
CA THR A 42 6.41 2.83 10.31
C THR A 42 7.75 2.57 10.96
N VAL A 43 8.83 2.84 10.22
CA VAL A 43 10.18 2.55 10.68
C VAL A 43 11.09 3.76 10.49
N ARG A 44 12.13 3.84 11.32
CA ARG A 44 13.22 4.80 11.13
C ARG A 44 14.57 4.13 11.34
N PHE A 45 15.59 4.64 10.67
CA PHE A 45 16.96 4.22 10.92
C PHE A 45 17.63 5.07 11.99
N THR A 46 18.30 4.42 12.93
CA THR A 46 19.16 5.08 13.93
C THR A 46 20.55 4.45 13.92
N ARG A 47 21.58 5.24 14.16
CA ARG A 47 22.95 4.74 14.31
C ARG A 47 23.32 4.64 15.78
N ARG A 48 23.90 3.50 16.18
CA ARG A 48 24.53 3.31 17.48
C ARG A 48 25.86 2.62 17.26
N GLU A 49 26.95 3.31 17.58
CA GLU A 49 28.32 2.84 17.32
C GLU A 49 28.50 2.45 15.83
N ASN A 50 29.03 1.27 15.55
CA ASN A 50 29.20 0.74 14.19
C ASN A 50 27.97 -0.02 13.67
N LYS A 51 26.78 0.24 14.22
CA LYS A 51 25.56 -0.46 13.85
C LYS A 51 24.46 0.49 13.41
N ILE A 52 23.70 0.06 12.41
CA ILE A 52 22.44 0.68 12.00
C ILE A 52 21.30 -0.16 12.55
N GLN A 53 20.31 0.49 13.14
CA GLN A 53 19.12 -0.14 13.69
C GLN A 53 17.91 0.36 12.92
N MET A 54 17.05 -0.58 12.50
CA MET A 54 15.70 -0.27 12.07
C MET A 54 14.80 -0.33 13.30
N ARG A 55 14.19 0.80 13.64
CA ARG A 55 13.31 0.92 14.81
C ARG A 55 11.86 1.08 14.38
N ASN A 56 10.93 0.58 15.20
CA ASN A 56 9.49 0.76 14.99
C ASN A 56 9.04 2.13 15.50
N ALA A 57 8.80 3.06 14.60
CA ALA A 57 8.39 4.43 14.90
C ALA A 57 6.86 4.53 14.95
N THR A 58 6.25 4.10 16.06
CA THR A 58 4.78 4.12 16.21
C THR A 58 4.22 5.53 16.43
N PHE A 59 3.07 5.81 15.82
CA PHE A 59 2.31 7.05 15.98
C PHE A 59 0.94 6.84 16.62
N ALA A 60 0.70 5.65 17.18
CA ALA A 60 -0.56 5.26 17.81
C ALA A 60 -0.83 5.98 19.13
N THR A 61 0.21 6.49 19.79
CA THR A 61 0.12 7.27 21.02
C THR A 61 0.89 8.57 20.85
N ARG A 62 0.26 9.69 21.19
CA ARG A 62 0.79 11.05 20.99
C ARG A 62 0.61 11.89 22.24
N ALA A 63 1.53 12.82 22.43
CA ALA A 63 1.38 13.87 23.41
C ALA A 63 1.03 15.19 22.70
N VAL A 64 0.13 15.97 23.30
CA VAL A 64 -0.30 17.29 22.82
C VAL A 64 -0.17 18.33 23.93
N GLY A 65 0.05 19.58 23.55
CA GLY A 65 0.25 20.68 24.48
C GLY A 65 1.72 20.92 24.84
N THR A 66 1.94 21.64 25.93
CA THR A 66 3.30 22.07 26.37
C THR A 66 3.73 21.50 27.71
N ASP A 67 2.91 20.66 28.35
CA ASP A 67 3.26 20.04 29.64
C ASP A 67 4.42 19.04 29.49
N GLU A 68 5.59 19.40 30.00
CA GLU A 68 6.81 18.60 29.90
C GLU A 68 6.66 17.21 30.55
N GLY A 69 5.89 17.10 31.63
CA GLY A 69 5.63 15.83 32.32
C GLY A 69 4.90 14.83 31.42
N THR A 70 3.85 15.28 30.72
CA THR A 70 3.09 14.46 29.79
C THR A 70 3.91 14.12 28.55
N LEU A 71 4.64 15.09 27.98
CA LEU A 71 5.55 14.84 26.84
C LEU A 71 6.56 13.74 27.19
N ALA A 72 7.22 13.85 28.35
CA ALA A 72 8.17 12.85 28.83
C ALA A 72 7.51 11.49 29.15
N GLY A 73 6.33 11.51 29.79
CA GLY A 73 5.58 10.31 30.14
C GLY A 73 5.14 9.51 28.91
N VAL A 74 4.64 10.18 27.87
CA VAL A 74 4.32 9.50 26.61
C VAL A 74 5.58 8.93 25.98
N ALA A 75 6.65 9.72 25.85
CA ALA A 75 7.91 9.23 25.27
C ALA A 75 8.49 8.01 26.02
N ALA A 76 8.38 7.98 27.35
CA ALA A 76 8.80 6.84 28.17
C ALA A 76 7.93 5.59 27.99
N ASN A 77 6.67 5.75 27.61
CA ASN A 77 5.73 4.65 27.36
C ASN A 77 5.69 4.20 25.89
N THR A 78 6.35 4.93 24.99
CA THR A 78 6.43 4.61 23.56
C THR A 78 7.87 4.43 23.06
N PRO A 79 8.71 3.62 23.75
CA PRO A 79 10.04 3.34 23.24
C PRO A 79 9.94 2.66 21.88
N GLU A 80 10.70 3.11 20.88
CA GLU A 80 10.71 2.50 19.56
C GLU A 80 11.55 1.20 19.61
N PRO A 81 10.99 -0.01 19.58
CA PRO A 81 11.79 -1.24 19.62
C PRO A 81 12.67 -1.40 18.37
N ILE A 82 13.80 -2.07 18.52
CA ILE A 82 14.68 -2.44 17.39
C ILE A 82 14.05 -3.65 16.70
N LEU A 83 13.62 -3.47 15.46
CA LEU A 83 13.06 -4.53 14.60
C LEU A 83 14.17 -5.36 13.95
N TRP A 84 15.27 -4.71 13.60
CA TRP A 84 16.44 -5.34 13.02
C TRP A 84 17.68 -4.46 13.22
N GLN A 85 18.86 -5.08 13.21
CA GLN A 85 20.14 -4.39 13.38
C GLN A 85 21.20 -4.97 12.45
N TRP A 86 21.98 -4.09 11.83
CA TRP A 86 23.08 -4.43 10.93
C TRP A 86 24.40 -3.87 11.45
N ASP A 87 25.47 -4.63 11.24
CA ASP A 87 26.82 -4.07 11.25
C ASP A 87 27.05 -3.26 9.97
N VAL A 88 27.70 -2.11 10.10
CA VAL A 88 28.14 -1.32 8.94
C VAL A 88 29.25 -2.11 8.23
N ALA A 89 28.97 -2.51 6.99
CA ALA A 89 29.89 -3.28 6.15
C ALA A 89 30.96 -2.41 5.48
N GLY A 90 30.71 -1.10 5.38
CA GLY A 90 31.63 -0.13 4.79
C GLY A 90 30.95 1.22 4.53
N GLU A 91 31.68 2.11 3.87
CA GLU A 91 31.16 3.37 3.34
C GLU A 91 30.97 3.23 1.82
N SER A 92 29.95 3.92 1.29
CA SER A 92 29.72 4.00 -0.14
C SER A 92 30.90 4.68 -0.85
N ALA A 93 31.16 4.25 -2.08
CA ALA A 93 32.20 4.84 -2.92
C ALA A 93 31.79 6.23 -3.48
N ASP A 94 30.52 6.60 -3.33
CA ASP A 94 29.98 7.87 -3.80
C ASP A 94 30.31 9.04 -2.86
N LYS A 95 30.25 10.27 -3.40
CA LYS A 95 30.71 11.50 -2.72
C LYS A 95 29.96 11.79 -1.41
N ASP A 96 28.77 11.23 -1.23
CA ASP A 96 27.89 11.48 -0.07
C ASP A 96 28.09 10.50 1.10
N LYS A 97 29.09 9.61 1.04
CA LYS A 97 29.56 8.74 2.15
C LYS A 97 28.44 8.02 2.92
N GLY A 98 27.46 7.42 2.24
CA GLY A 98 26.45 6.62 2.91
C GLY A 98 27.03 5.34 3.54
N LEU A 99 26.38 4.82 4.58
CA LEU A 99 26.80 3.59 5.25
C LEU A 99 26.19 2.39 4.56
N LEU A 100 26.99 1.37 4.26
CA LEU A 100 26.53 0.14 3.62
C LEU A 100 26.12 -0.90 4.66
N ILE A 101 24.92 -1.47 4.51
CA ILE A 101 24.40 -2.54 5.36
C ILE A 101 23.94 -3.73 4.51
N ASP A 102 24.29 -4.96 4.91
CA ASP A 102 23.87 -6.19 4.24
C ASP A 102 22.45 -6.57 4.68
N VAL A 103 21.47 -6.31 3.83
CA VAL A 103 20.04 -6.54 4.13
C VAL A 103 19.55 -7.91 3.68
N THR A 104 20.41 -8.75 3.12
CA THR A 104 20.03 -10.04 2.53
C THR A 104 19.21 -10.90 3.49
N GLN A 105 19.68 -11.04 4.74
CA GLN A 105 19.01 -11.84 5.77
C GLN A 105 17.65 -11.31 6.18
N LEU A 106 17.38 -10.01 6.05
CA LEU A 106 16.06 -9.44 6.32
C LEU A 106 15.00 -10.03 5.37
N PHE A 107 15.38 -10.28 4.12
CA PHE A 107 14.48 -10.66 3.04
C PHE A 107 14.38 -12.15 2.79
N ILE A 108 15.39 -12.95 3.15
CA ILE A 108 15.38 -14.41 2.93
C ILE A 108 15.05 -15.22 4.19
N SER A 109 14.80 -14.52 5.31
CA SER A 109 14.33 -15.11 6.56
C SER A 109 12.88 -14.70 6.85
N ASP A 110 12.34 -15.16 7.98
CA ASP A 110 11.00 -14.81 8.46
C ASP A 110 11.09 -14.07 9.80
N PRO A 111 11.59 -12.82 9.83
CA PRO A 111 11.63 -12.02 11.05
C PRO A 111 10.22 -11.85 11.61
N GLN A 112 10.04 -12.07 12.92
CA GLN A 112 8.71 -12.06 13.55
C GLN A 112 7.91 -10.79 13.22
N ASP A 113 8.56 -9.64 13.19
CA ASP A 113 7.91 -8.37 12.94
C ASP A 113 7.41 -8.17 11.51
N PHE A 114 7.96 -8.90 10.53
CA PHE A 114 7.55 -8.85 9.12
C PHE A 114 7.03 -10.20 8.62
N SER A 115 6.70 -11.11 9.55
CA SER A 115 6.34 -12.48 9.24
C SER A 115 4.99 -12.58 8.54
N ILE A 116 4.94 -13.44 7.53
CA ILE A 116 3.73 -13.75 6.77
C ILE A 116 2.78 -14.71 7.50
N ARG A 117 3.16 -15.22 8.69
CA ARG A 117 2.40 -16.23 9.44
C ARG A 117 0.92 -15.90 9.61
N GLY A 118 0.60 -14.62 9.87
CA GLY A 118 -0.79 -14.17 10.08
C GLY A 118 -1.62 -14.16 8.79
N ALA A 119 -0.98 -14.04 7.63
CA ALA A 119 -1.61 -13.94 6.32
C ALA A 119 -1.66 -15.27 5.57
N LEU A 120 -0.86 -16.26 5.96
CA LEU A 120 -0.77 -17.55 5.28
C LEU A 120 -1.31 -18.70 6.15
N PRO A 121 -2.47 -19.29 5.79
CA PRO A 121 -3.02 -20.45 6.50
C PRO A 121 -2.04 -21.61 6.57
N GLY A 122 -1.90 -22.17 7.77
CA GLY A 122 -1.10 -23.38 7.99
C GLY A 122 0.41 -23.13 7.94
N PHE A 123 0.87 -21.88 7.94
CA PHE A 123 2.29 -21.53 7.94
C PHE A 123 3.03 -22.13 9.15
N GLN A 124 4.13 -22.83 8.89
CA GLN A 124 4.99 -23.46 9.89
C GLN A 124 6.43 -22.91 9.91
N GLY A 125 6.79 -22.06 8.94
CA GLY A 125 8.11 -21.43 8.86
C GLY A 125 8.64 -21.34 7.43
N VAL A 126 9.67 -20.54 7.23
CA VAL A 126 10.40 -20.41 5.96
C VAL A 126 11.57 -21.41 5.93
N ASP A 127 11.80 -22.00 4.75
CA ASP A 127 13.03 -22.72 4.43
C ASP A 127 14.00 -21.75 3.74
N SER A 128 14.88 -21.12 4.54
CA SER A 128 15.83 -20.12 4.04
C SER A 128 16.84 -20.68 3.03
N SER A 129 17.07 -22.00 3.03
CA SER A 129 17.96 -22.66 2.04
C SER A 129 17.38 -22.73 0.63
N LYS A 130 16.06 -22.53 0.50
CA LYS A 130 15.29 -22.55 -0.76
C LYS A 130 14.55 -21.22 -0.98
N THR A 131 15.06 -20.16 -0.38
CA THR A 131 14.48 -18.83 -0.42
C THR A 131 15.54 -17.86 -0.89
N TYR A 132 15.20 -17.02 -1.86
CA TYR A 132 16.12 -16.06 -2.44
C TYR A 132 15.38 -14.79 -2.84
N VAL A 133 16.10 -13.67 -2.84
CA VAL A 133 15.57 -12.43 -3.39
C VAL A 133 15.58 -12.55 -4.91
N ASP A 134 14.40 -12.54 -5.50
CA ASP A 134 14.19 -12.64 -6.94
C ASP A 134 14.51 -11.31 -7.63
N ARG A 135 14.06 -10.20 -7.02
CA ARG A 135 14.21 -8.88 -7.63
C ARG A 135 14.25 -7.77 -6.59
N VAL A 136 15.13 -6.80 -6.82
CA VAL A 136 15.14 -5.51 -6.12
C VAL A 136 15.02 -4.40 -7.16
N LYS A 137 14.11 -3.45 -6.93
CA LYS A 137 14.00 -2.22 -7.72
C LYS A 137 14.06 -1.02 -6.77
N ALA A 138 14.88 -0.05 -7.11
CA ALA A 138 14.98 1.20 -6.37
C ALA A 138 14.42 2.34 -7.21
N TYR A 139 13.51 3.10 -6.62
CA TYR A 139 12.91 4.31 -7.18
C TYR A 139 13.27 5.51 -6.30
N PRO A 140 13.01 6.74 -6.76
CA PRO A 140 13.34 7.93 -5.97
C PRO A 140 12.72 8.00 -4.58
N LYS A 141 11.58 7.33 -4.35
CA LYS A 141 10.82 7.38 -3.10
C LYS A 141 10.56 6.04 -2.44
N ASN A 142 10.94 4.93 -3.08
CA ASN A 142 10.71 3.61 -2.51
C ASN A 142 11.69 2.57 -3.06
N ILE A 143 11.90 1.52 -2.27
CA ILE A 143 12.62 0.32 -2.68
C ILE A 143 11.64 -0.84 -2.61
N GLU A 144 11.50 -1.55 -3.72
CA GLU A 144 10.64 -2.72 -3.85
C GLU A 144 11.49 -3.97 -3.94
N THR A 145 11.24 -4.92 -3.03
CA THR A 145 11.97 -6.19 -2.96
C THR A 145 10.98 -7.34 -3.06
N ARG A 146 11.22 -8.26 -4.00
CA ARG A 146 10.48 -9.51 -4.14
C ARG A 146 11.34 -10.68 -3.73
N THR A 147 10.84 -11.48 -2.80
CA THR A 147 11.48 -12.72 -2.36
C THR A 147 10.63 -13.91 -2.81
N ALA A 148 11.24 -14.81 -3.59
CA ALA A 148 10.69 -16.14 -3.81
C ALA A 148 10.98 -16.99 -2.57
N MET A 149 9.94 -17.25 -1.78
CA MET A 149 10.02 -17.98 -0.51
C MET A 149 9.49 -19.40 -0.63
N THR A 150 10.25 -20.35 -0.09
CA THR A 150 9.74 -21.68 0.20
C THR A 150 9.28 -21.73 1.64
N VAL A 151 7.99 -21.98 1.86
CA VAL A 151 7.38 -22.07 3.19
C VAL A 151 6.97 -23.51 3.49
N ARG A 152 7.06 -23.91 4.75
CA ARG A 152 6.46 -25.15 5.25
C ARG A 152 5.02 -24.87 5.62
N VAL A 153 4.11 -25.73 5.16
CA VAL A 153 2.68 -25.61 5.42
C VAL A 153 2.14 -26.92 5.95
N GLY A 154 1.24 -26.83 6.92
CA GLY A 154 0.62 -27.98 7.59
C GLY A 154 -0.89 -28.01 7.40
N GLY A 155 -1.45 -29.23 7.38
CA GLY A 155 -2.90 -29.49 7.39
C GLY A 155 -3.53 -29.08 8.72
N GLY A 156 -3.75 -27.79 8.92
CA GLY A 156 -4.32 -27.24 10.14
C GLY A 156 -3.98 -25.76 10.31
N GLY A 157 -4.69 -24.89 9.60
CA GLY A 157 -4.56 -23.44 9.74
C GLY A 157 -5.84 -22.72 9.32
N GLY A 158 -6.12 -21.58 9.95
CA GLY A 158 -7.42 -20.92 10.03
C GLY A 158 -8.15 -20.71 8.70
N ARG A 159 -9.49 -20.80 8.77
CA ARG A 159 -10.39 -20.52 7.65
C ARG A 159 -10.30 -19.05 7.27
N ASN A 160 -9.72 -18.73 6.11
CA ASN A 160 -10.02 -17.48 5.44
C ASN A 160 -11.39 -17.66 4.74
N PRO A 161 -12.45 -16.95 5.14
CA PRO A 161 -13.79 -17.11 4.56
C PRO A 161 -13.87 -16.73 3.08
N PHE A 162 -12.83 -16.09 2.54
CA PHE A 162 -12.71 -15.69 1.15
C PHE A 162 -11.66 -16.50 0.37
N ALA A 163 -10.97 -17.47 1.00
CA ALA A 163 -10.06 -18.37 0.29
C ALA A 163 -10.79 -19.62 -0.22
N PRO A 164 -10.41 -20.16 -1.39
CA PRO A 164 -10.91 -21.44 -1.87
C PRO A 164 -10.74 -22.54 -0.81
N GLN A 165 -11.79 -23.31 -0.51
CA GLN A 165 -11.76 -24.41 0.48
C GLN A 165 -11.00 -25.66 0.01
N ALA A 166 -10.12 -25.52 -0.98
CA ALA A 166 -9.39 -26.64 -1.55
C ALA A 166 -8.26 -27.08 -0.59
N GLN A 167 -8.11 -28.39 -0.40
CA GLN A 167 -7.00 -28.95 0.38
C GLN A 167 -5.70 -28.75 -0.39
N TYR A 168 -4.71 -28.13 0.26
CA TYR A 168 -3.34 -28.10 -0.23
C TYR A 168 -2.66 -29.43 0.13
N ASP A 169 -2.14 -30.15 -0.86
CA ASP A 169 -1.67 -31.55 -0.74
C ASP A 169 -0.14 -31.68 -0.58
N ALA A 170 0.60 -30.56 -0.58
CA ALA A 170 2.04 -30.52 -0.36
C ALA A 170 2.40 -30.01 1.05
N SER A 171 3.54 -30.48 1.58
CA SER A 171 4.09 -30.02 2.87
C SER A 171 4.87 -28.71 2.79
N THR A 172 5.13 -28.22 1.58
CA THR A 172 5.78 -26.95 1.30
C THR A 172 5.10 -26.23 0.16
N ALA A 173 5.06 -24.90 0.22
CA ALA A 173 4.58 -24.05 -0.86
C ALA A 173 5.65 -23.06 -1.30
N SER A 174 5.64 -22.72 -2.58
CA SER A 174 6.40 -21.59 -3.12
C SER A 174 5.47 -20.39 -3.21
N ILE A 175 5.89 -19.28 -2.62
CA ILE A 175 5.17 -18.01 -2.63
C ILE A 175 6.13 -16.88 -2.97
N VAL A 176 5.61 -15.75 -3.44
CA VAL A 176 6.40 -14.53 -3.63
C VAL A 176 5.92 -13.48 -2.65
N VAL A 177 6.79 -13.09 -1.72
CA VAL A 177 6.53 -12.00 -0.78
C VAL A 177 7.10 -10.72 -1.37
N HIS A 178 6.27 -9.68 -1.37
CA HIS A 178 6.63 -8.36 -1.84
C HIS A 178 6.75 -7.41 -0.64
N TYR A 179 7.87 -6.69 -0.61
CA TYR A 179 8.23 -5.72 0.42
C TYR A 179 8.41 -4.36 -0.22
N SER A 180 7.58 -3.42 0.20
CA SER A 180 7.65 -2.03 -0.21
C SER A 180 8.20 -1.18 0.93
N PHE A 181 9.33 -0.52 0.68
CA PHE A 181 9.96 0.39 1.62
C PHE A 181 9.87 1.82 1.09
N VAL A 182 8.90 2.59 1.60
CA VAL A 182 8.50 3.90 1.07
C VAL A 182 8.96 5.03 1.99
N GLU A 183 9.60 6.05 1.43
CA GLU A 183 9.91 7.28 2.15
C GLU A 183 8.62 8.09 2.39
N LEU A 184 8.31 8.39 3.65
CA LEU A 184 7.18 9.26 3.96
C LEU A 184 7.55 10.76 3.82
N PRO A 185 6.56 11.64 3.56
CA PRO A 185 6.80 13.08 3.50
C PRO A 185 7.51 13.60 4.74
N GLU A 186 8.46 14.51 4.57
CA GLU A 186 9.15 15.13 5.72
C GLU A 186 8.17 15.83 6.66
N LYS A 187 7.26 16.60 6.05
CA LYS A 187 6.18 17.30 6.73
C LYS A 187 4.86 16.57 6.45
N PRO A 188 4.26 15.93 7.47
CA PRO A 188 2.95 15.31 7.32
C PRO A 188 1.94 16.34 6.83
N MET A 189 1.00 15.93 5.97
CA MET A 189 -0.18 16.74 5.67
C MET A 189 -0.93 17.09 6.96
N MET A 190 -1.63 18.22 6.98
CA MET A 190 -2.58 18.49 8.06
C MET A 190 -3.72 17.45 8.04
N GLY A 191 -3.78 16.65 9.11
CA GLY A 191 -4.82 15.66 9.31
C GLY A 191 -6.20 16.30 9.40
N ARG A 192 -7.22 15.58 8.91
CA ARG A 192 -8.62 16.03 8.97
C ARG A 192 -9.40 15.07 9.85
N LEU A 193 -9.97 15.58 10.94
CA LEU A 193 -10.77 14.79 11.88
C LEU A 193 -11.94 14.10 11.16
N LYS A 194 -12.20 12.87 11.56
CA LYS A 194 -13.38 12.10 11.18
C LYS A 194 -14.66 12.81 11.64
N ASP A 195 -15.65 12.86 10.76
CA ASP A 195 -17.02 13.22 11.10
C ASP A 195 -17.86 11.94 11.20
N SER A 196 -18.51 11.69 12.33
CA SER A 196 -19.28 10.47 12.55
C SER A 196 -20.49 10.31 11.63
N ARG A 197 -20.91 11.38 10.96
CA ARG A 197 -22.04 11.38 10.01
C ARG A 197 -21.65 10.90 8.62
N ILE A 198 -20.35 10.79 8.32
CA ILE A 198 -19.85 10.48 6.99
C ILE A 198 -18.92 9.26 7.07
N GLY A 199 -19.16 8.26 6.22
CA GLY A 199 -18.29 7.10 6.10
C GLY A 199 -16.96 7.46 5.44
N TYR A 200 -15.87 7.39 6.21
CA TYR A 200 -14.50 7.46 5.71
C TYR A 200 -13.69 6.29 6.29
N PHE A 201 -12.71 5.81 5.53
CA PHE A 201 -11.60 5.08 6.11
C PHE A 201 -10.77 6.04 6.98
N THR A 202 -10.23 5.54 8.09
CA THR A 202 -9.55 6.38 9.06
C THR A 202 -8.24 5.79 9.54
N THR A 203 -7.38 6.67 10.02
CA THR A 203 -6.16 6.36 10.77
C THR A 203 -6.35 6.89 12.19
N GLY A 204 -6.33 6.00 13.18
CA GLY A 204 -6.57 6.32 14.58
C GLY A 204 -5.30 6.42 15.43
N PHE A 205 -5.36 7.23 16.48
CA PHE A 205 -4.33 7.35 17.51
C PHE A 205 -4.92 7.90 18.82
N THR A 206 -4.19 7.77 19.91
CA THR A 206 -4.58 8.26 21.24
C THR A 206 -3.71 9.46 21.62
N GLU A 207 -4.34 10.58 21.99
CA GLU A 207 -3.68 11.78 22.50
C GLU A 207 -3.73 11.86 24.03
N PHE A 208 -2.63 12.30 24.64
CA PHE A 208 -2.48 12.63 26.06
C PHE A 208 -1.96 14.06 26.22
N GLY A 209 -2.27 14.73 27.34
CA GLY A 209 -1.77 16.08 27.66
C GLY A 209 -2.90 17.09 27.77
N ASP A 210 -2.76 18.23 27.11
CA ASP A 210 -3.73 19.36 27.12
C ASP A 210 -5.00 19.01 26.32
N THR A 211 -5.71 17.99 26.78
CA THR A 211 -7.05 17.64 26.30
C THR A 211 -8.11 18.49 27.03
N ASP A 212 -9.39 18.21 26.85
CA ASP A 212 -10.49 18.97 27.48
C ASP A 212 -10.69 18.63 28.97
N GLY A 213 -9.65 18.14 29.65
CA GLY A 213 -9.71 17.70 31.05
C GLY A 213 -10.34 16.32 31.25
N SER A 214 -10.75 15.62 30.20
CA SER A 214 -11.34 14.26 30.29
C SER A 214 -10.31 13.13 30.27
N GLY A 215 -9.01 13.44 30.24
CA GLY A 215 -7.93 12.47 30.12
C GLY A 215 -7.55 12.19 28.67
N SER A 216 -7.17 10.95 28.34
CA SER A 216 -6.73 10.58 26.99
C SER A 216 -7.87 10.62 25.97
N LYS A 217 -7.59 11.07 24.75
CA LYS A 217 -8.58 11.12 23.65
C LYS A 217 -8.22 10.16 22.53
N SER A 218 -9.20 9.37 22.08
CA SER A 218 -9.08 8.63 20.83
C SER A 218 -9.44 9.56 19.67
N ILE A 219 -8.51 9.75 18.75
CA ILE A 219 -8.63 10.62 17.59
C ILE A 219 -8.54 9.77 16.33
N GLU A 220 -9.34 10.12 15.32
CA GLU A 220 -9.31 9.49 14.00
C GLU A 220 -9.19 10.58 12.93
N TYR A 221 -8.16 10.48 12.08
CA TYR A 221 -8.09 11.26 10.85
C TYR A 221 -8.68 10.47 9.69
N ILE A 222 -9.38 11.14 8.78
CA ILE A 222 -9.83 10.52 7.54
C ILE A 222 -8.63 10.25 6.63
N ASN A 223 -8.66 9.10 5.95
CA ASN A 223 -7.67 8.76 4.94
C ASN A 223 -8.00 9.52 3.65
N ARG A 224 -7.08 10.34 3.16
CA ARG A 224 -7.29 11.16 1.96
C ARG A 224 -5.99 11.51 1.25
N PHE A 225 -6.06 11.68 -0.07
CA PHE A 225 -4.97 12.29 -0.82
C PHE A 225 -4.77 13.76 -0.44
N ARG A 226 -3.52 14.22 -0.49
CA ARG A 226 -3.19 15.64 -0.34
C ARG A 226 -3.69 16.40 -1.58
N LEU A 227 -4.48 17.44 -1.35
CA LEU A 227 -4.95 18.35 -2.38
C LEU A 227 -4.86 19.79 -1.87
N GLU A 228 -4.03 20.59 -2.53
CA GLU A 228 -3.80 22.00 -2.24
C GLU A 228 -4.02 22.80 -3.52
N LYS A 229 -4.76 23.91 -3.46
CA LYS A 229 -5.02 24.73 -4.65
C LYS A 229 -3.73 25.46 -5.07
N LYS A 230 -3.45 25.49 -6.38
CA LYS A 230 -2.40 26.37 -6.94
C LYS A 230 -2.67 27.84 -6.61
N ASP A 231 -3.93 28.28 -6.72
CA ASP A 231 -4.39 29.57 -6.22
C ASP A 231 -5.34 29.36 -5.02
N PRO A 232 -4.86 29.54 -3.78
CA PRO A 232 -5.67 29.39 -2.57
C PRO A 232 -6.86 30.36 -2.47
N LYS A 233 -6.83 31.48 -3.22
CA LYS A 233 -7.88 32.51 -3.19
C LYS A 233 -8.96 32.31 -4.25
N ALA A 234 -8.70 31.49 -5.27
CA ALA A 234 -9.68 31.20 -6.31
C ALA A 234 -10.76 30.25 -5.79
N ASP A 235 -12.02 30.53 -6.15
CA ASP A 235 -13.15 29.63 -5.87
C ASP A 235 -12.92 28.26 -6.51
N LEU A 236 -12.40 28.24 -7.73
CA LEU A 236 -12.03 27.04 -8.48
C LEU A 236 -10.57 27.16 -8.96
N SER A 237 -9.71 26.23 -8.53
CA SER A 237 -8.29 26.18 -8.92
C SER A 237 -7.88 24.76 -9.29
N GLU A 238 -6.92 24.62 -10.19
CA GLU A 238 -6.19 23.35 -10.29
C GLU A 238 -5.43 23.06 -8.99
N PRO A 239 -5.23 21.79 -8.62
CA PRO A 239 -4.37 21.43 -7.50
C PRO A 239 -2.90 21.61 -7.85
N VAL A 240 -2.05 21.84 -6.85
CA VAL A 240 -0.58 21.84 -7.01
C VAL A 240 -0.13 20.50 -7.60
N GLU A 241 -0.61 19.40 -7.02
CA GLU A 241 -0.46 18.04 -7.54
C GLU A 241 -1.84 17.38 -7.67
N PRO A 242 -2.25 16.98 -8.88
CA PRO A 242 -3.49 16.23 -9.06
C PRO A 242 -3.33 14.77 -8.64
N ILE A 243 -4.41 14.18 -8.12
CA ILE A 243 -4.49 12.74 -7.88
C ILE A 243 -4.43 12.04 -9.23
N THR A 244 -3.32 11.37 -9.51
CA THR A 244 -3.11 10.71 -10.81
C THR A 244 -3.18 9.20 -10.64
N PHE A 245 -4.14 8.58 -11.30
CA PHE A 245 -4.23 7.13 -11.43
C PHE A 245 -3.72 6.67 -12.80
N TYR A 246 -2.90 5.63 -12.81
CA TYR A 246 -2.46 4.96 -14.03
C TYR A 246 -3.22 3.65 -14.21
N LEU A 247 -3.72 3.41 -15.42
CA LEU A 247 -4.16 2.08 -15.82
C LEU A 247 -2.93 1.27 -16.22
N ALA A 248 -2.68 0.19 -15.49
CA ALA A 248 -1.54 -0.67 -15.76
C ALA A 248 -1.61 -1.30 -17.17
N ARG A 249 -0.45 -1.75 -17.67
CA ARG A 249 -0.32 -2.26 -19.05
C ARG A 249 -1.23 -3.46 -19.32
N GLU A 250 -1.50 -4.26 -18.30
CA GLU A 250 -2.37 -5.44 -18.35
C GLU A 250 -3.87 -5.13 -18.43
N VAL A 251 -4.29 -3.88 -18.19
CA VAL A 251 -5.72 -3.50 -18.28
C VAL A 251 -6.22 -3.67 -19.72
N PRO A 252 -7.30 -4.44 -19.98
CA PRO A 252 -7.81 -4.69 -21.32
C PRO A 252 -8.14 -3.40 -22.07
N VAL A 253 -7.60 -3.27 -23.29
CA VAL A 253 -7.67 -2.03 -24.08
C VAL A 253 -9.11 -1.53 -24.26
N LYS A 254 -10.06 -2.43 -24.48
CA LYS A 254 -11.48 -2.07 -24.69
C LYS A 254 -12.14 -1.41 -23.47
N TRP A 255 -11.65 -1.67 -22.25
CA TRP A 255 -12.21 -1.11 -21.02
C TRP A 255 -11.53 0.18 -20.57
N ARG A 256 -10.31 0.46 -21.05
CA ARG A 256 -9.51 1.61 -20.59
C ARG A 256 -10.23 2.95 -20.71
N LYS A 257 -10.98 3.16 -21.80
CA LYS A 257 -11.76 4.39 -21.99
C LYS A 257 -12.75 4.59 -20.83
N TYR A 258 -13.50 3.55 -20.50
CA TYR A 258 -14.54 3.60 -19.48
C TYR A 258 -13.94 3.71 -18.08
N LEU A 259 -12.89 2.95 -17.79
CA LEU A 259 -12.20 3.04 -16.49
C LEU A 259 -11.62 4.44 -16.25
N LYS A 260 -11.00 5.06 -17.26
CA LYS A 260 -10.52 6.45 -17.16
C LYS A 260 -11.67 7.42 -16.91
N GLN A 261 -12.79 7.25 -17.59
CA GLN A 261 -13.98 8.08 -17.37
C GLN A 261 -14.53 7.92 -15.95
N GLY A 262 -14.69 6.70 -15.43
CA GLY A 262 -15.18 6.48 -14.06
C GLY A 262 -14.29 7.14 -12.99
N ILE A 263 -12.96 7.10 -13.17
CA ILE A 263 -12.02 7.83 -12.30
C ILE A 263 -12.25 9.35 -12.40
N GLU A 264 -12.37 9.86 -13.61
CA GLU A 264 -12.47 11.30 -13.86
C GLU A 264 -13.86 11.90 -13.60
N ASP A 265 -14.91 11.07 -13.54
CA ASP A 265 -16.28 11.48 -13.19
C ASP A 265 -16.35 12.10 -11.78
N TRP A 266 -15.42 11.72 -10.89
CA TRP A 266 -15.24 12.34 -9.57
C TRP A 266 -14.87 13.83 -9.64
N ASN A 267 -14.38 14.34 -10.78
CA ASN A 267 -14.11 15.77 -10.92
C ASN A 267 -15.37 16.63 -10.75
N VAL A 268 -16.57 16.09 -10.96
CA VAL A 268 -17.82 16.81 -10.67
C VAL A 268 -17.93 17.12 -9.17
N ALA A 269 -17.58 16.17 -8.31
CA ALA A 269 -17.55 16.37 -6.86
C ALA A 269 -16.37 17.28 -6.44
N PHE A 270 -15.19 17.09 -7.03
CA PHE A 270 -14.03 17.95 -6.74
C PHE A 270 -14.23 19.40 -7.16
N ALA A 271 -14.97 19.67 -8.24
CA ALA A 271 -15.34 21.03 -8.65
C ALA A 271 -16.16 21.73 -7.57
N GLN A 272 -17.09 21.03 -6.92
CA GLN A 272 -17.83 21.56 -5.76
C GLN A 272 -16.94 21.76 -4.53
N ALA A 273 -15.87 20.98 -4.40
CA ALA A 273 -14.83 21.20 -3.40
C ALA A 273 -13.82 22.30 -3.79
N GLY A 274 -14.03 22.99 -4.92
CA GLY A 274 -13.20 24.10 -5.38
C GLY A 274 -11.96 23.70 -6.18
N PHE A 275 -11.91 22.46 -6.68
CA PHE A 275 -10.81 21.97 -7.51
C PHE A 275 -11.23 21.67 -8.95
N LYS A 276 -10.45 22.15 -9.91
CA LYS A 276 -10.55 21.74 -11.32
C LYS A 276 -9.48 20.68 -11.61
N ASN A 277 -9.83 19.64 -12.38
CA ASN A 277 -8.89 18.58 -12.77
C ASN A 277 -8.17 17.97 -11.56
N ALA A 278 -8.90 17.73 -10.48
CA ALA A 278 -8.36 17.26 -9.21
C ALA A 278 -7.86 15.82 -9.29
N ILE A 279 -8.56 15.00 -10.08
CA ILE A 279 -8.23 13.61 -10.34
C ILE A 279 -8.11 13.38 -11.84
N VAL A 280 -7.06 12.67 -12.27
CA VAL A 280 -6.76 12.43 -13.68
C VAL A 280 -6.39 10.97 -13.87
N ALA A 281 -6.85 10.37 -14.97
CA ALA A 281 -6.52 9.01 -15.31
C ALA A 281 -5.63 8.93 -16.56
N LYS A 282 -4.56 8.15 -16.48
CA LYS A 282 -3.60 7.98 -17.57
C LYS A 282 -3.40 6.51 -17.90
N ASP A 283 -2.98 6.22 -19.12
CA ASP A 283 -2.40 4.92 -19.41
C ASP A 283 -0.98 4.88 -18.84
N ALA A 284 -0.58 3.74 -18.27
CA ALA A 284 0.82 3.50 -17.95
C ALA A 284 1.66 3.66 -19.24
N PRO A 285 2.83 4.33 -19.17
CA PRO A 285 3.75 4.40 -20.30
C PRO A 285 4.03 3.01 -20.86
N THR A 286 4.14 2.88 -22.18
CA THR A 286 4.59 1.63 -22.79
C THR A 286 6.03 1.33 -22.40
N VAL A 287 6.45 0.06 -22.53
CA VAL A 287 7.85 -0.35 -22.26
C VAL A 287 8.85 0.45 -23.11
N LYS A 288 8.42 0.95 -24.28
CA LYS A 288 9.26 1.78 -25.16
C LYS A 288 9.37 3.22 -24.69
N GLU A 289 8.32 3.77 -24.09
CA GLU A 289 8.29 5.15 -23.58
C GLU A 289 9.02 5.26 -22.25
N ASP A 290 8.81 4.29 -21.36
CA ASP A 290 9.50 4.20 -20.08
C ASP A 290 9.66 2.73 -19.69
N PRO A 291 10.84 2.12 -19.93
CA PRO A 291 11.11 0.74 -19.56
C PRO A 291 11.19 0.54 -18.04
N ASP A 292 11.48 1.60 -17.29
CA ASP A 292 11.66 1.57 -15.84
C ASP A 292 10.35 1.83 -15.09
N TRP A 293 9.31 2.32 -15.77
CA TRP A 293 7.97 2.43 -15.20
C TRP A 293 7.48 1.08 -14.70
N ASP A 294 7.01 1.09 -13.46
CA ASP A 294 6.47 -0.08 -12.77
C ASP A 294 5.24 0.33 -11.96
N ALA A 295 4.30 -0.59 -11.82
CA ALA A 295 3.09 -0.39 -11.04
C ALA A 295 3.36 -0.37 -9.53
N GLU A 296 4.52 -0.86 -9.09
CA GLU A 296 4.97 -0.89 -7.70
C GLU A 296 5.74 0.39 -7.28
N ASP A 297 5.95 1.35 -8.19
CA ASP A 297 6.56 2.64 -7.83
C ASP A 297 5.55 3.49 -7.03
N SER A 298 5.89 3.83 -5.78
CA SER A 298 4.98 4.49 -4.84
C SER A 298 4.62 5.92 -5.26
N ARG A 299 5.30 6.48 -6.25
CA ARG A 299 4.95 7.78 -6.85
C ARG A 299 3.67 7.70 -7.69
N TYR A 300 3.22 6.49 -8.05
CA TYR A 300 2.05 6.28 -8.88
C TYR A 300 0.96 5.57 -8.08
N SER A 301 -0.28 6.06 -8.19
CA SER A 301 -1.45 5.24 -7.87
C SER A 301 -1.88 4.50 -9.13
N VAL A 302 -2.17 3.21 -9.01
CA VAL A 302 -2.31 2.32 -10.18
C VAL A 302 -3.55 1.46 -10.04
N ILE A 303 -4.29 1.31 -11.14
CA ILE A 303 -5.33 0.30 -11.31
C ILE A 303 -4.76 -0.86 -12.09
N ARG A 304 -4.81 -2.05 -11.48
CA ARG A 304 -4.33 -3.31 -12.05
C ARG A 304 -5.49 -4.22 -12.41
N TRP A 305 -5.26 -5.07 -13.41
CA TRP A 305 -6.23 -6.07 -13.87
C TRP A 305 -5.73 -7.48 -13.55
N ALA A 306 -6.43 -8.19 -12.69
CA ALA A 306 -6.05 -9.54 -12.27
C ALA A 306 -6.90 -10.60 -12.98
N PRO A 307 -6.28 -11.56 -13.72
CA PRO A 307 -6.99 -12.64 -14.40
C PRO A 307 -7.45 -13.70 -13.39
N SER A 308 -8.52 -13.40 -12.64
CA SER A 308 -9.11 -14.25 -11.60
C SER A 308 -10.63 -14.28 -11.73
N GLU A 309 -11.23 -15.40 -11.33
CA GLU A 309 -12.68 -15.62 -11.28
C GLU A 309 -13.37 -14.86 -10.13
N VAL A 310 -12.59 -14.17 -9.27
CA VAL A 310 -13.15 -13.30 -8.25
C VAL A 310 -13.97 -12.19 -8.91
N ALA A 311 -15.26 -12.16 -8.62
CA ALA A 311 -16.20 -11.19 -9.17
C ALA A 311 -16.27 -9.95 -8.26
N ASN A 312 -15.19 -9.17 -8.18
CA ASN A 312 -15.12 -7.97 -7.33
C ASN A 312 -14.01 -7.00 -7.78
N ALA A 313 -13.79 -5.93 -7.01
CA ALA A 313 -12.58 -5.12 -7.00
C ALA A 313 -12.17 -4.81 -5.54
N MET A 314 -10.92 -4.40 -5.34
CA MET A 314 -10.40 -3.99 -4.04
C MET A 314 -9.49 -2.77 -4.22
N GLY A 315 -9.66 -1.76 -3.35
CA GLY A 315 -8.88 -0.53 -3.40
C GLY A 315 -7.93 -0.39 -2.20
N PRO A 316 -6.89 -1.22 -2.06
CA PRO A 316 -5.91 -1.02 -1.03
C PRO A 316 -5.16 0.30 -1.28
N SER A 317 -4.83 0.97 -0.20
CA SER A 317 -4.09 2.22 -0.24
C SER A 317 -3.17 2.32 0.95
N ILE A 318 -2.13 3.12 0.78
CA ILE A 318 -1.06 3.30 1.75
C ILE A 318 -1.28 4.64 2.46
N GLN A 319 -1.25 4.65 3.79
CA GLN A 319 -1.43 5.85 4.59
C GLN A 319 -0.16 6.24 5.35
N ASP A 320 0.11 7.55 5.41
CA ASP A 320 0.95 8.13 6.44
C ASP A 320 0.19 8.11 7.78
N PRO A 321 0.62 7.33 8.78
CA PRO A 321 -0.11 7.22 10.03
C PRO A 321 -0.13 8.53 10.83
N ARG A 322 0.75 9.49 10.52
CA ARG A 322 0.83 10.78 11.21
C ARG A 322 -0.35 11.70 10.87
N SER A 323 -0.88 11.58 9.66
CA SER A 323 -1.86 12.54 9.09
C SER A 323 -3.09 11.91 8.44
N GLY A 324 -3.06 10.62 8.10
CA GLY A 324 -4.06 9.99 7.22
C GLY A 324 -3.85 10.36 5.74
N GLU A 325 -2.69 10.90 5.36
CA GLU A 325 -2.36 11.17 3.96
C GLU A 325 -2.24 9.85 3.18
N THR A 326 -3.01 9.70 2.11
CA THR A 326 -2.84 8.59 1.17
C THR A 326 -1.60 8.84 0.31
N ILE A 327 -0.58 8.01 0.47
CA ILE A 327 0.69 8.09 -0.27
C ILE A 327 0.53 7.51 -1.68
N SER A 328 -0.06 6.32 -1.78
CA SER A 328 -0.41 5.67 -3.05
C SER A 328 -1.62 4.76 -2.87
N ALA A 329 -2.23 4.37 -3.99
CA ALA A 329 -3.30 3.37 -4.04
C ALA A 329 -3.03 2.37 -5.15
N HIS A 330 -3.19 1.09 -4.85
CA HIS A 330 -2.90 -0.01 -5.77
C HIS A 330 -4.18 -0.84 -5.98
N VAL A 331 -5.12 -0.27 -6.74
CA VAL A 331 -6.45 -0.85 -6.93
C VAL A 331 -6.35 -2.12 -7.78
N ILE A 332 -6.96 -3.20 -7.31
CA ILE A 332 -7.03 -4.48 -8.02
C ILE A 332 -8.46 -4.65 -8.53
N VAL A 333 -8.58 -4.80 -9.84
CA VAL A 333 -9.84 -5.16 -10.50
C VAL A 333 -9.68 -6.58 -11.03
N TRP A 334 -10.49 -7.51 -10.50
CA TRP A 334 -10.46 -8.89 -10.97
C TRP A 334 -11.33 -9.05 -12.22
N ASN A 335 -10.90 -9.92 -13.12
CA ASN A 335 -11.50 -10.08 -14.45
C ASN A 335 -13.01 -10.31 -14.42
N ASP A 336 -13.52 -11.09 -13.46
CA ASP A 336 -14.93 -11.44 -13.36
C ASP A 336 -15.82 -10.30 -12.82
N VAL A 337 -15.27 -9.11 -12.54
CA VAL A 337 -16.07 -7.88 -12.38
C VAL A 337 -16.93 -7.62 -13.62
N VAL A 338 -16.43 -7.98 -14.82
CA VAL A 338 -17.15 -7.84 -16.09
C VAL A 338 -18.41 -8.71 -16.08
N LYS A 339 -18.28 -9.94 -15.58
CA LYS A 339 -19.40 -10.88 -15.44
C LYS A 339 -20.38 -10.42 -14.35
N LEU A 340 -19.87 -9.89 -13.24
CA LEU A 340 -20.69 -9.34 -12.16
C LEU A 340 -21.58 -8.21 -12.68
N ALA A 341 -20.98 -7.21 -13.33
CA ALA A 341 -21.68 -6.05 -13.86
C ALA A 341 -22.76 -6.46 -14.87
N GLN A 342 -22.43 -7.38 -15.79
CA GLN A 342 -23.39 -7.88 -16.76
C GLN A 342 -24.56 -8.62 -16.12
N ASN A 343 -24.29 -9.52 -15.17
CA ASN A 343 -25.33 -10.30 -14.50
C ASN A 343 -26.25 -9.40 -13.66
N TRP A 344 -25.69 -8.44 -12.92
CA TRP A 344 -26.46 -7.48 -12.14
C TRP A 344 -27.37 -6.64 -13.03
N TYR A 345 -26.83 -6.07 -14.11
CA TYR A 345 -27.62 -5.24 -15.00
C TYR A 345 -28.68 -6.03 -15.76
N PHE A 346 -28.35 -7.23 -16.25
CA PHE A 346 -29.33 -8.14 -16.85
C PHE A 346 -30.50 -8.42 -15.90
N ALA A 347 -30.21 -8.75 -14.63
CA ALA A 347 -31.24 -9.06 -13.64
C ALA A 347 -32.08 -7.84 -13.24
N GLN A 348 -31.46 -6.66 -13.13
CA GLN A 348 -32.11 -5.44 -12.64
C GLN A 348 -32.85 -4.67 -13.74
N ALA A 349 -32.31 -4.65 -14.96
CA ALA A 349 -32.75 -3.78 -16.04
C ALA A 349 -33.15 -4.53 -17.33
N GLY A 350 -32.91 -5.84 -17.45
CA GLY A 350 -33.21 -6.59 -18.68
C GLY A 350 -34.69 -6.56 -19.11
N ALA A 351 -35.62 -6.39 -18.17
CA ALA A 351 -37.03 -6.24 -18.49
C ALA A 351 -37.36 -4.92 -19.22
N ILE A 352 -36.54 -3.88 -19.05
CA ILE A 352 -36.81 -2.51 -19.52
C ILE A 352 -35.75 -1.95 -20.49
N ASP A 353 -34.54 -2.50 -20.55
CA ASP A 353 -33.51 -2.16 -21.52
C ASP A 353 -33.32 -3.31 -22.53
N PRO A 354 -33.72 -3.14 -23.80
CA PRO A 354 -33.54 -4.16 -24.85
C PRO A 354 -32.08 -4.61 -25.05
N ARG A 355 -31.10 -3.74 -24.76
CA ARG A 355 -29.68 -4.09 -24.84
C ARG A 355 -29.26 -5.10 -23.77
N ALA A 356 -30.04 -5.22 -22.70
CA ALA A 356 -29.80 -6.10 -21.55
C ALA A 356 -30.69 -7.35 -21.52
N GLN A 357 -31.32 -7.71 -22.63
CA GLN A 357 -32.17 -8.91 -22.72
C GLN A 357 -31.42 -10.19 -23.10
N LYS A 358 -30.13 -10.10 -23.44
CA LYS A 358 -29.28 -11.23 -23.79
C LYS A 358 -27.87 -11.02 -23.28
N LEU A 359 -27.30 -12.06 -22.67
CA LEU A 359 -25.88 -12.12 -22.32
C LEU A 359 -25.05 -12.76 -23.47
N PRO A 360 -23.78 -12.36 -23.66
CA PRO A 360 -23.14 -11.20 -23.01
C PRO A 360 -23.75 -9.87 -23.48
N LEU A 361 -23.72 -8.87 -22.61
CA LEU A 361 -24.16 -7.52 -22.94
C LEU A 361 -23.25 -6.89 -24.00
N PRO A 362 -23.73 -5.91 -24.78
CA PRO A 362 -22.88 -5.10 -25.65
C PRO A 362 -21.70 -4.49 -24.89
N ASP A 363 -20.53 -4.38 -25.55
CA ASP A 363 -19.32 -3.84 -24.94
C ASP A 363 -19.50 -2.37 -24.50
N ASP A 364 -20.27 -1.57 -25.24
CA ASP A 364 -20.55 -0.17 -24.85
C ASP A 364 -21.37 -0.09 -23.56
N LEU A 365 -22.40 -0.93 -23.43
CA LEU A 365 -23.20 -1.03 -22.22
C LEU A 365 -22.36 -1.57 -21.05
N THR A 366 -21.60 -2.64 -21.26
CA THR A 366 -20.72 -3.21 -20.24
C THR A 366 -19.68 -2.20 -19.78
N GLY A 367 -19.08 -1.45 -20.72
CA GLY A 367 -18.15 -0.38 -20.43
C GLY A 367 -18.76 0.70 -19.52
N GLU A 368 -19.97 1.16 -19.81
CA GLU A 368 -20.66 2.13 -18.95
C GLU A 368 -20.90 1.59 -17.53
N LEU A 369 -21.20 0.30 -17.39
CA LEU A 369 -21.39 -0.34 -16.08
C LEU A 369 -20.08 -0.45 -15.28
N LEU A 370 -18.93 -0.51 -15.96
CA LEU A 370 -17.60 -0.55 -15.34
C LEU A 370 -17.12 0.83 -14.88
N LYS A 371 -17.87 1.91 -15.11
CA LYS A 371 -17.55 3.26 -14.62
C LYS A 371 -17.94 3.50 -13.15
N TYR A 372 -18.66 2.56 -12.54
CA TYR A 372 -19.22 2.70 -11.19
C TYR A 372 -18.16 2.82 -10.09
#